data_AF-A0A534XBA7-F1
#
_entry.id   AF-A0A534XBA7-F1
#
_cell.length_a   1.000
_cell.length_b   1.000
_cell.length_c   1.000
_cell.angle_alpha   90.00
_cell.angle_beta   90.00
_cell.angle_gamma   90.00
#
_symmetry.space_group_name_H-M   'P 1'
#
loop_
_entity.id
_entity.type
_entity.pdbx_description
1 polymer ?
#
loop_
_entity_poly.entity_id
_entity_poly.type
_entity_poly.pdbx_seq_one_letter_code
_entity_poly.pdbx_strand_id
1 'polypeptide(L)'
;MDTCTATGCLHDPASGFAAIVCALPDLPIGPCAGEQIPGAVTQGMAQGRSLISRATASSRVKQTRRLVLKAAKALRTAAKQATIALKHGRLSPACVDALRSPLQDAATRAARLAAAL
;
A
#
# COMPACT_ATOMS: atom_id res chain seq x y z
N MET A 1 15.49 9.04 1.83
CA MET A 1 16.87 9.44 2.17
C MET A 1 16.75 10.73 2.93
N ASP A 2 16.75 10.65 4.27
CA ASP A 2 16.68 11.83 5.11
C ASP A 2 18.05 12.50 5.06
N THR A 3 18.11 13.67 4.41
CA THR A 3 19.33 14.47 4.39
C THR A 3 19.20 15.48 5.51
N CYS A 4 19.85 15.22 6.65
CA CYS A 4 19.88 16.16 7.75
C CYS A 4 21.01 17.17 7.52
N THR A 5 20.64 18.45 7.45
CA THR A 5 21.59 19.57 7.41
C THR A 5 21.57 20.27 8.77
N ALA A 6 22.54 21.17 9.03
CA ALA A 6 22.67 21.88 10.30
C ALA A 6 21.42 22.71 10.70
N THR A 7 20.51 22.96 9.75
CA THR A 7 19.26 23.72 9.95
C THR A 7 18.01 22.85 10.08
N GLY A 8 18.14 21.52 10.02
CA GLY A 8 17.03 20.57 10.17
C GLY A 8 17.10 19.38 9.21
N CYS A 9 16.33 18.34 9.53
CA CYS A 9 16.15 17.18 8.66
C CYS A 9 15.09 17.48 7.60
N LEU A 10 15.50 17.50 6.33
CA LEU A 10 14.58 17.59 5.21
C LEU A 10 14.06 16.18 4.93
N HIS A 11 12.85 15.87 5.36
CA HIS A 11 12.15 14.67 4.92
C HIS A 11 11.68 14.92 3.49
N ASP A 12 12.34 14.32 2.50
CA ASP A 12 11.83 14.32 1.13
C ASP A 12 10.62 13.37 1.09
N PRO A 13 9.38 13.88 0.97
CA PRO A 13 8.22 13.02 0.94
C PRO A 13 8.35 12.11 -0.28
N ALA A 14 8.55 10.81 -0.03
CA ALA A 14 8.68 9.81 -1.08
C ALA A 14 7.61 10.06 -2.16
N SER A 15 8.05 10.29 -3.40
CA SER A 15 7.21 10.62 -4.55
C SER A 15 7.14 9.43 -5.53
N GLY A 16 6.21 9.50 -6.49
CA GLY A 16 6.06 8.46 -7.52
C GLY A 16 5.81 7.06 -6.93
N PHE A 17 6.59 6.07 -7.39
CA PHE A 17 6.45 4.68 -6.94
C PHE A 17 6.84 4.47 -5.48
N ALA A 18 7.87 5.17 -4.99
CA ALA A 18 8.33 5.06 -3.60
C ALA A 18 7.23 5.50 -2.62
N ALA A 19 6.47 6.54 -2.97
CA ALA A 19 5.31 7.01 -2.22
C ALA A 19 4.27 5.91 -1.94
N ILE A 20 4.08 5.01 -2.92
CA ILE A 20 3.09 3.93 -2.84
C ILE A 20 3.61 2.82 -1.92
N VAL A 21 4.89 2.46 -2.04
CA VAL A 21 5.51 1.40 -1.23
C VAL A 21 5.65 1.83 0.23
N CYS A 22 6.08 3.07 0.49
CA CYS A 22 6.20 3.61 1.84
C CYS A 22 4.87 3.69 2.58
N ALA A 23 3.75 3.84 1.86
CA ALA A 23 2.42 3.84 2.44
C ALA A 23 1.91 2.42 2.80
N LEU A 24 2.58 1.35 2.36
CA LEU A 24 2.15 -0.02 2.68
C LEU A 24 2.75 -0.47 4.02
N PRO A 25 1.94 -0.95 4.96
CA PRO A 25 2.44 -1.39 6.25
C PRO A 25 3.20 -2.70 6.09
N ASP A 26 4.26 -2.89 6.88
CA ASP A 26 4.90 -4.18 7.06
C ASP A 26 4.18 -4.99 8.14
N LEU A 27 4.14 -6.31 7.94
CA LEU A 27 3.60 -7.24 8.93
C LEU A 27 4.73 -7.84 9.77
N PRO A 28 4.51 -8.10 11.07
CA PRO A 28 3.27 -7.87 11.84
C PRO A 28 3.05 -6.39 12.21
N ILE A 29 1.79 -5.99 12.33
CA ILE A 29 1.37 -4.63 12.74
C ILE A 29 0.89 -4.70 14.19
N GLY A 30 1.37 -3.80 15.06
CA GLY A 30 1.06 -3.79 16.51
C GLY A 30 -0.44 -3.91 16.83
N PRO A 31 -1.30 -3.06 16.26
CA PRO A 31 -2.76 -3.17 16.38
C PRO A 31 -3.40 -4.51 15.98
N CYS A 32 -2.68 -5.38 15.27
CA CYS A 32 -3.11 -6.71 14.86
C CYS A 32 -2.42 -7.84 15.66
N ALA A 33 -1.73 -7.52 16.77
CA ALA A 33 -1.02 -8.51 17.56
C ALA A 33 -1.99 -9.57 18.12
N GLY A 34 -1.67 -10.85 17.86
CA GLY A 34 -2.53 -11.97 18.25
C GLY A 34 -3.73 -12.24 17.32
N GLU A 35 -3.93 -11.40 16.30
CA GLU A 35 -5.02 -11.57 15.33
C GLU A 35 -4.53 -12.27 14.06
N GLN A 36 -5.34 -13.19 13.52
CA GLN A 36 -5.02 -13.87 12.26
C GLN A 36 -5.48 -13.02 11.07
N ILE A 37 -4.52 -12.29 10.48
CA ILE A 37 -4.78 -11.50 9.27
C ILE A 37 -5.22 -12.42 8.12
N PRO A 38 -6.36 -12.18 7.46
CA PRO A 38 -6.83 -13.02 6.37
C PRO A 38 -5.81 -13.05 5.22
N GLY A 39 -5.59 -14.25 4.65
CA GLY A 39 -4.65 -14.44 3.53
C GLY A 39 -4.95 -13.56 2.32
N ALA A 40 -6.22 -13.21 2.07
CA ALA A 40 -6.59 -12.30 1.00
C ALA A 40 -6.04 -10.87 1.19
N VAL A 41 -5.88 -10.42 2.44
CA VAL A 41 -5.28 -9.10 2.76
C VAL A 41 -3.77 -9.15 2.53
N THR A 42 -3.10 -10.19 3.04
CA THR A 42 -1.64 -10.36 2.89
C THR A 42 -1.24 -10.56 1.42
N GLN A 43 -1.99 -11.36 0.67
CA GLN A 43 -1.81 -11.55 -0.77
C GLN A 43 -2.03 -10.26 -1.56
N GLY A 44 -3.06 -9.47 -1.23
CA GLY A 44 -3.29 -8.19 -1.89
C GLY A 44 -2.16 -7.19 -1.67
N MET A 45 -1.57 -7.16 -0.48
CA MET A 45 -0.36 -6.37 -0.18
C MET A 45 0.84 -6.84 -0.99
N ALA A 46 1.15 -8.13 -0.97
CA ALA A 46 2.26 -8.72 -1.72
C ALA A 46 2.11 -8.48 -3.23
N GLN A 47 0.89 -8.65 -3.76
CA GLN A 47 0.58 -8.39 -5.15
C GLN A 47 0.74 -6.91 -5.51
N GLY A 48 0.29 -5.99 -4.65
CA GLY A 48 0.51 -4.55 -4.81
C GLY A 48 2.00 -4.22 -4.92
N ARG A 49 2.81 -4.69 -3.96
CA ARG A 49 4.28 -4.50 -3.96
C ARG A 49 4.94 -5.04 -5.23
N SER A 50 4.60 -6.27 -5.62
CA SER A 50 5.14 -6.91 -6.83
C SER A 50 4.79 -6.15 -8.11
N LEU A 51 3.54 -5.68 -8.24
CA LEU A 51 3.10 -4.91 -9.41
C LEU A 51 3.82 -3.56 -9.51
N ILE A 52 4.04 -2.88 -8.37
CA ILE A 52 4.81 -1.63 -8.33
C ILE A 52 6.27 -1.87 -8.69
N SER A 53 6.91 -2.91 -8.15
CA SER A 53 8.28 -3.30 -8.52
C SER A 53 8.43 -3.62 -10.02
N ARG A 54 7.43 -4.27 -10.62
CA ARG A 54 7.42 -4.51 -12.07
C ARG A 54 7.19 -3.24 -12.89
N ALA A 55 6.44 -2.29 -12.34
CA ALA A 55 6.18 -1.01 -12.99
C ALA A 55 7.45 -0.15 -13.00
N THR A 56 8.24 -0.14 -11.91
CA THR A 56 9.52 0.58 -11.85
C THR A 56 10.56 0.01 -12.82
N ALA A 57 10.56 -1.31 -13.04
CA ALA A 57 11.44 -1.96 -14.01
C ALA A 57 10.99 -1.83 -15.47
N SER A 58 9.80 -1.29 -15.74
CA SER A 58 9.22 -1.20 -17.09
C SER A 58 9.57 0.13 -17.76
N SER A 59 10.17 0.07 -18.96
CA SER A 59 10.44 1.24 -19.80
C SER A 59 9.24 1.69 -20.65
N ARG A 60 8.15 0.92 -20.67
CA ARG A 60 6.97 1.18 -21.51
C ARG A 60 5.87 1.87 -20.71
N VAL A 61 5.62 3.15 -20.98
CA VAL A 61 4.61 3.98 -20.28
C VAL A 61 3.23 3.29 -20.17
N LYS A 62 2.70 2.76 -21.28
CA LYS A 62 1.40 2.05 -21.28
C LYS A 62 1.39 0.82 -20.34
N GLN A 63 2.49 0.07 -20.31
CA GLN A 63 2.62 -1.10 -19.44
C GLN A 63 2.76 -0.68 -17.97
N THR A 64 3.58 0.32 -17.71
CA THR A 64 3.78 0.92 -16.39
C THR A 64 2.45 1.39 -15.82
N ARG A 65 1.67 2.18 -16.58
CA ARG A 65 0.32 2.63 -16.19
C ARG A 65 -0.61 1.47 -15.85
N ARG A 66 -0.65 0.42 -16.69
CA ARG A 66 -1.47 -0.77 -16.45
C ARG A 66 -1.08 -1.51 -15.17
N LEU A 67 0.23 -1.65 -14.91
CA LEU A 67 0.73 -2.30 -13.69
C LEU A 67 0.35 -1.51 -12.45
N VAL A 68 0.48 -0.18 -12.47
CA VAL A 68 0.10 0.70 -11.36
C VAL A 68 -1.41 0.66 -11.11
N LEU A 69 -2.25 0.67 -12.15
CA LEU A 69 -3.71 0.51 -11.97
C LEU A 69 -4.08 -0.84 -11.36
N LYS A 70 -3.41 -1.92 -11.77
CA LYS A 70 -3.59 -3.23 -11.15
C LYS A 70 -3.18 -3.22 -9.67
N ALA A 71 -2.09 -2.54 -9.33
CA ALA A 71 -1.65 -2.39 -7.94
C ALA A 71 -2.72 -1.65 -7.13
N ALA A 72 -3.21 -0.52 -7.63
CA ALA A 72 -4.30 0.24 -6.99
C ALA A 72 -5.54 -0.64 -6.74
N LYS A 73 -5.92 -1.48 -7.71
CA LYS A 73 -7.07 -2.39 -7.56
C LYS A 73 -6.83 -3.49 -6.51
N ALA A 74 -5.63 -4.09 -6.50
CA ALA A 74 -5.27 -5.12 -5.52
C ALA A 74 -5.32 -4.56 -4.09
N LEU A 75 -4.76 -3.36 -3.89
CA LEU A 75 -4.73 -2.69 -2.59
C LEU A 75 -6.13 -2.29 -2.10
N ARG A 76 -7.00 -1.76 -2.97
CA ARG A 76 -8.42 -1.51 -2.62
C ARG A 76 -9.15 -2.78 -2.23
N THR A 77 -8.89 -3.88 -2.95
CA THR A 77 -9.49 -5.18 -2.64
C THR A 77 -9.03 -5.67 -1.26
N ALA A 78 -7.74 -5.55 -0.95
CA ALA A 78 -7.21 -5.89 0.38
C ALA A 78 -7.87 -5.06 1.49
N ALA A 79 -8.04 -3.75 1.31
CA ALA A 79 -8.73 -2.88 2.27
C ALA A 79 -10.19 -3.30 2.48
N LYS A 80 -10.88 -3.69 1.40
CA LYS A 80 -12.24 -4.24 1.47
C LYS A 80 -12.28 -5.56 2.23
N GLN A 81 -11.30 -6.44 2.03
CA GLN A 81 -11.21 -7.72 2.76
C GLN A 81 -10.96 -7.52 4.26
N ALA A 82 -10.15 -6.53 4.65
CA ALA A 82 -10.00 -6.15 6.07
C ALA A 82 -11.35 -5.71 6.66
N THR A 83 -12.12 -4.89 5.92
CA THR A 83 -13.47 -4.47 6.37
C THR A 83 -14.45 -5.64 6.46
N ILE A 84 -14.37 -6.60 5.54
CA ILE A 84 -15.18 -7.82 5.59
C ILE A 84 -14.80 -8.66 6.82
N ALA A 85 -13.51 -8.78 7.14
CA ALA A 85 -13.05 -9.50 8.31
C ALA A 85 -13.54 -8.87 9.62
N LEU A 86 -13.64 -7.54 9.70
CA LEU A 86 -14.29 -6.83 10.81
C LEU A 86 -15.75 -7.27 10.97
N LYS A 87 -16.51 -7.27 9.87
CA LYS A 87 -17.94 -7.65 9.89
C LYS A 87 -18.15 -9.09 10.34
N HIS A 88 -17.19 -9.97 10.09
CA HIS A 88 -17.21 -11.36 10.53
C HIS A 88 -16.57 -11.59 11.91
N GLY A 89 -16.19 -10.52 12.63
CA GLY A 89 -15.56 -10.62 13.95
C GLY A 89 -14.19 -11.30 13.95
N ARG A 90 -13.52 -11.39 12.78
CA ARG A 90 -12.20 -12.03 12.65
C ARG A 90 -11.05 -11.10 12.98
N LEU A 91 -11.28 -9.79 12.90
CA LEU A 91 -10.32 -8.76 13.24
C LEU A 91 -10.98 -7.70 14.13
N SER A 92 -10.20 -7.11 15.03
CA SER A 92 -10.62 -5.97 15.82
C SER A 92 -10.76 -4.71 14.96
N PRO A 93 -11.57 -3.72 15.41
CA PRO A 93 -11.63 -2.42 14.74
C PRO A 93 -10.25 -1.76 14.60
N ALA A 94 -9.41 -1.85 15.63
CA ALA A 94 -8.07 -1.26 15.63
C ALA A 94 -7.14 -1.90 14.58
N CYS A 95 -7.12 -3.23 14.47
CA CYS A 95 -6.37 -3.92 13.44
C CYS A 95 -6.88 -3.56 12.03
N VAL A 96 -8.20 -3.49 11.86
CA VAL A 96 -8.82 -3.16 10.57
C VAL A 96 -8.47 -1.75 10.13
N ASP A 97 -8.49 -0.77 11.03
CA ASP A 97 -8.11 0.60 10.70
C ASP A 97 -6.62 0.73 10.39
N ALA A 98 -5.77 0.02 11.14
CA ALA A 98 -4.33 -0.06 10.90
C ALA A 98 -3.97 -0.71 9.55
N LEU A 99 -4.82 -1.61 9.02
CA LEU A 99 -4.67 -2.18 7.69
C LEU A 99 -5.31 -1.30 6.60
N ARG A 100 -6.55 -0.87 6.82
CA ARG A 100 -7.39 -0.22 5.81
C ARG A 100 -6.84 1.14 5.39
N SER A 101 -6.44 1.96 6.35
CA SER A 101 -6.02 3.34 6.06
C SER A 101 -4.76 3.39 5.19
N PRO A 102 -3.67 2.66 5.53
CA PRO A 102 -2.49 2.58 4.67
C PRO A 102 -2.77 1.98 3.28
N LEU A 103 -3.61 0.94 3.20
CA LEU A 103 -3.99 0.32 1.93
C LEU A 103 -4.77 1.28 1.00
N GLN A 104 -5.69 2.07 1.57
CA GLN A 104 -6.46 3.06 0.82
C GLN A 104 -5.60 4.24 0.37
N ASP A 105 -4.67 4.69 1.20
CA ASP A 105 -3.71 5.74 0.83
C ASP A 105 -2.81 5.27 -0.32
N ALA A 106 -2.18 4.10 -0.18
CA ALA A 106 -1.34 3.52 -1.22
C ALA A 106 -2.11 3.31 -2.54
N ALA A 107 -3.36 2.84 -2.47
CA ALA A 107 -4.21 2.72 -3.65
C ALA A 107 -4.53 4.06 -4.33
N THR A 108 -4.73 5.11 -3.55
CA THR A 108 -5.02 6.47 -4.04
C THR A 108 -3.79 7.06 -4.71
N ARG A 109 -2.61 6.94 -4.07
CA ARG A 109 -1.31 7.34 -4.65
C ARG A 109 -1.04 6.61 -5.96
N ALA A 110 -1.27 5.29 -6.01
CA ALA A 110 -1.13 4.51 -7.23
C ALA A 110 -2.07 4.99 -8.33
N ALA A 111 -3.34 5.24 -8.03
CA ALA A 111 -4.28 5.75 -9.03
C ALA A 111 -3.89 7.13 -9.57
N ARG A 112 -3.41 8.03 -8.71
CA ARG A 112 -2.90 9.35 -9.12
C ARG A 112 -1.65 9.23 -9.99
N LEU A 113 -0.69 8.39 -9.61
CA LEU A 113 0.50 8.13 -10.42
C LEU A 113 0.12 7.59 -11.80
N ALA A 114 -0.80 6.62 -11.86
CA ALA A 114 -1.28 6.09 -13.13
C ALA A 114 -2.04 7.10 -14.00
N ALA A 115 -2.59 8.17 -13.42
CA ALA A 115 -3.21 9.26 -14.18
C ALA A 115 -2.15 10.25 -14.72
N ALA A 116 -0.98 10.31 -14.09
CA ALA A 116 0.15 11.15 -14.49
C ALA A 116 1.16 10.46 -15.43
N LEU A 117 0.98 9.16 -15.71
CA LEU A 117 1.75 8.35 -16.67
C LEU A 117 1.07 8.35 -18.05
#